data_AF-A0A9W4GQC8-F1
#
_entry.id   AF-A0A9W4GQC8-F1
#
_cell.length_a   1.000
_cell.length_b   1.000
_cell.length_c   1.000
_cell.angle_alpha   90.00
_cell.angle_beta   90.00
_cell.angle_gamma   90.00
#
_symmetry.space_group_name_H-M   'P 1'
#
loop_
_entity.id
_entity.type
_entity.pdbx_description
1 polymer ?
#
loop_
_entity_poly.entity_id
_entity_poly.type
_entity_poly.pdbx_seq_one_letter_code
_entity_poly.pdbx_strand_id
1 'polypeptide(L)'
;MREDRVAFAEFCGSDELILTPEEAEDRLNAYYRHRREVAAVQRPGPARGKRRPAPNLPLFTLPPELADSDTVGVIYDQVDGLNFYADYGMLRDLFANPALTGRKRHQDVLRSYLREESITPLPIRRLAAAYPETADAVFRSFLRQPGFTWSEHGDALLRRRKPWYYENEPRPGVSVIGDRLSELLRVRSP
;
A
#
# COMPACT_ATOMS: atom_id res chain seq x y z
N MET A 1 -3.04 -8.46 -11.96
CA MET A 1 -3.51 -7.75 -10.75
C MET A 1 -4.18 -8.68 -9.74
N ARG A 2 -5.30 -9.34 -10.06
CA ARG A 2 -5.97 -10.23 -9.08
C ARG A 2 -5.11 -11.42 -8.64
N GLU A 3 -4.46 -12.10 -9.59
CA GLU A 3 -3.56 -13.23 -9.30
C GLU A 3 -2.32 -12.79 -8.50
N ASP A 4 -1.73 -11.65 -8.85
CA ASP A 4 -0.61 -11.07 -8.09
C ASP A 4 -0.97 -10.68 -6.66
N ARG A 5 -2.19 -10.18 -6.42
CA ARG A 5 -2.70 -9.91 -5.07
C ARG A 5 -2.83 -11.20 -4.27
N VAL A 6 -3.36 -12.26 -4.87
CA VAL A 6 -3.50 -13.56 -4.21
C VAL A 6 -2.13 -14.12 -3.84
N ALA A 7 -1.16 -14.09 -4.77
CA ALA A 7 0.21 -14.55 -4.49
C ALA A 7 0.90 -13.71 -3.40
N PHE A 8 0.67 -12.40 -3.37
CA PHE A 8 1.16 -11.54 -2.30
C PHE A 8 0.51 -11.91 -0.96
N ALA A 9 -0.82 -12.04 -0.92
CA ALA A 9 -1.53 -12.40 0.30
C ALA A 9 -1.16 -13.80 0.81
N GLU A 10 -0.92 -14.77 -0.08
CA GLU A 10 -0.44 -16.11 0.28
C GLU A 10 0.96 -16.08 0.90
N PHE A 11 1.87 -15.27 0.34
CA PHE A 11 3.24 -15.14 0.85
C PHE A 11 3.31 -14.32 2.16
N CYS A 12 2.54 -13.23 2.21
CA CYS A 12 2.54 -12.27 3.29
C CYS A 12 1.62 -12.67 4.46
N GLY A 13 0.64 -13.55 4.22
CA GLY A 13 -0.43 -13.91 5.14
C GLY A 13 -1.62 -12.94 5.14
N SER A 14 -1.49 -11.80 4.45
CA SER A 14 -2.49 -10.74 4.36
C SER A 14 -2.20 -9.86 3.14
N ASP A 15 -3.21 -9.17 2.63
CA ASP A 15 -3.04 -8.12 1.60
C ASP A 15 -2.74 -6.73 2.21
N GLU A 16 -2.62 -6.67 3.53
CA GLU A 16 -2.28 -5.49 4.33
C GLU A 16 -1.25 -5.86 5.41
N LEU A 17 -0.16 -5.11 5.46
CA LEU A 17 0.91 -5.25 6.45
C LEU A 17 1.22 -3.88 7.08
N ILE A 18 1.62 -3.91 8.34
CA ILE A 18 2.13 -2.74 9.08
C ILE A 18 3.45 -3.16 9.69
N LEU A 19 4.53 -2.56 9.21
CA LEU A 19 5.91 -2.97 9.49
C LEU A 19 6.76 -1.73 9.81
N THR A 20 7.93 -1.93 10.40
CA THR A 20 8.96 -0.87 10.37
C THR A 20 9.48 -0.69 8.93
N PRO A 21 10.13 0.44 8.59
CA PRO A 21 10.71 0.64 7.27
C PRO A 21 11.69 -0.48 6.86
N GLU A 22 12.57 -0.90 7.78
CA GLU A 22 13.54 -1.98 7.55
C GLU A 22 12.83 -3.33 7.27
N GLU A 23 11.84 -3.68 8.08
CA GLU A 23 11.04 -4.90 7.89
C GLU A 23 10.26 -4.87 6.57
N ALA A 24 9.76 -3.71 6.16
CA ALA A 24 9.05 -3.55 4.90
C ALA A 24 10.00 -3.81 3.71
N GLU A 25 11.21 -3.24 3.72
CA GLU A 25 12.22 -3.51 2.68
C GLU A 25 12.58 -4.99 2.61
N ASP A 26 12.90 -5.60 3.76
CA ASP A 26 13.27 -7.02 3.84
C ASP A 26 12.15 -7.91 3.34
N ARG A 27 10.90 -7.63 3.73
CA ARG A 27 9.74 -8.42 3.34
C ARG A 27 9.46 -8.33 1.85
N LEU A 28 9.59 -7.13 1.26
CA LEU A 28 9.41 -6.92 -0.18
C LEU A 28 10.53 -7.60 -0.97
N ASN A 29 11.78 -7.45 -0.53
CA ASN A 29 12.92 -8.12 -1.15
C ASN A 29 12.78 -9.65 -1.11
N ALA A 30 12.27 -10.21 0.00
CA ALA A 30 11.96 -11.63 0.13
C ALA A 30 10.83 -12.07 -0.81
N TYR A 31 9.74 -11.28 -0.91
CA TYR A 31 8.63 -11.55 -1.82
C TYR A 31 9.09 -11.55 -3.29
N TYR A 32 9.87 -10.56 -3.71
CA TYR A 32 10.40 -10.49 -5.07
C TYR A 32 11.37 -11.64 -5.37
N ARG A 33 12.15 -12.09 -4.39
CA ARG A 33 13.02 -13.27 -4.53
C ARG A 33 12.20 -14.54 -4.72
N HIS A 34 11.19 -14.76 -3.87
CA HIS A 34 10.30 -15.93 -3.95
C HIS A 34 9.57 -15.99 -5.30
N ARG A 35 8.98 -14.88 -5.75
CA ARG A 35 8.27 -14.82 -7.03
C ARG A 35 9.18 -15.18 -8.22
N ARG A 36 10.46 -14.78 -8.17
CA ARG A 36 11.44 -15.15 -9.20
C ARG A 36 11.80 -16.63 -9.16
N GLU A 37 11.96 -17.22 -7.98
CA GLU A 37 12.23 -18.65 -7.83
C GLU A 37 11.06 -19.48 -8.41
N VAL A 38 9.83 -19.11 -8.08
CA VAL A 38 8.62 -19.74 -8.63
C VAL A 38 8.56 -19.58 -10.16
N ALA A 39 8.83 -18.39 -10.70
CA ALA A 39 8.85 -18.16 -12.14
C ALA A 39 9.98 -18.92 -12.86
N ALA A 40 11.13 -19.11 -12.21
CA ALA A 40 12.25 -19.88 -12.75
C ALA A 40 11.94 -21.39 -12.79
N VAL A 41 11.18 -21.91 -11.82
CA VAL A 41 10.70 -23.30 -11.80
C VAL A 41 9.64 -23.55 -12.87
N GLN A 42 8.78 -22.57 -13.15
CA GLN A 42 7.69 -22.69 -14.13
C GLN A 42 8.12 -22.52 -15.60
N ARG A 43 9.37 -22.13 -15.88
CA ARG A 43 9.93 -22.09 -17.25
C ARG A 43 10.94 -23.24 -17.46
N PRO A 44 10.53 -24.41 -17.98
CA PRO A 44 11.48 -25.44 -18.37
C PRO A 44 12.12 -25.06 -19.71
N GLY A 45 13.27 -24.39 -19.66
CA GLY A 45 14.22 -24.22 -20.77
C GLY A 45 15.50 -25.04 -20.49
N PRO A 46 16.19 -25.54 -21.53
CA PRO A 46 16.95 -26.78 -21.45
C PRO A 46 18.09 -26.72 -20.44
N ALA A 47 18.21 -27.80 -19.66
CA ALA A 47 19.36 -28.07 -18.82
C ALA A 47 20.63 -28.14 -19.66
N ARG A 48 21.43 -27.06 -19.68
CA ARG A 48 22.89 -27.10 -19.83
C ARG A 48 23.51 -25.71 -19.75
N GLY A 49 24.45 -25.55 -18.82
CA GLY A 49 25.39 -24.45 -18.80
C GLY A 49 25.38 -23.70 -17.48
N LYS A 50 26.33 -24.05 -16.60
CA LYS A 50 26.82 -23.31 -15.43
C LYS A 50 25.81 -22.36 -14.79
N ARG A 51 25.29 -22.70 -13.59
CA ARG A 51 24.62 -21.77 -12.66
C ARG A 51 25.35 -20.42 -12.72
N ARG A 52 24.86 -19.48 -13.54
CA ARG A 52 25.32 -18.10 -13.48
C ARG A 52 24.89 -17.64 -12.10
N PRO A 53 25.79 -17.09 -11.26
CA PRO A 53 25.34 -16.42 -10.05
C PRO A 53 24.25 -15.46 -10.48
N ALA A 54 23.08 -15.54 -9.83
CA ALA A 54 21.99 -14.63 -10.13
C ALA A 54 22.56 -13.21 -10.11
N PRO A 55 22.40 -12.41 -11.19
CA PRO A 55 22.92 -11.06 -11.19
C PRO A 55 22.41 -10.37 -9.92
N ASN A 56 23.32 -9.72 -9.18
CA ASN A 56 23.01 -9.01 -7.95
C ASN A 56 22.08 -7.84 -8.33
N LEU A 57 20.78 -8.12 -8.35
CA LEU A 57 19.78 -7.15 -8.75
C LEU A 57 19.60 -6.16 -7.60
N PRO A 58 19.36 -4.88 -7.92
CA PRO A 58 19.18 -3.87 -6.90
C PRO A 58 18.06 -4.31 -5.95
N LEU A 59 18.37 -4.28 -4.65
CA LEU A 59 17.36 -4.45 -3.61
C LEU A 59 16.36 -3.29 -3.73
N PHE A 60 15.10 -3.60 -3.48
CA PHE A 60 14.12 -2.56 -3.24
C PHE A 60 14.55 -1.78 -1.99
N THR A 61 14.60 -0.47 -2.13
CA THR A 61 14.80 0.50 -1.05
C THR A 61 13.59 1.42 -1.01
N LEU A 62 13.11 1.72 0.19
CA LEU A 62 12.03 2.66 0.38
C LEU A 62 12.47 4.08 -0.01
N PRO A 63 11.56 4.87 -0.59
CA PRO A 63 11.73 6.32 -0.67
C PRO A 63 12.04 6.93 0.71
N PRO A 64 12.87 7.99 0.79
CA PRO A 64 13.27 8.61 2.06
C PRO A 64 12.10 8.96 2.96
N GLU A 65 10.99 9.42 2.38
CA GLU A 65 9.79 9.82 3.13
C GLU A 65 9.14 8.66 3.89
N LEU A 66 9.29 7.43 3.38
CA LEU A 66 8.82 6.21 4.04
C LEU A 66 9.88 5.66 5.00
N ALA A 67 11.16 5.85 4.70
CA ALA A 67 12.27 5.46 5.58
C ALA A 67 12.30 6.25 6.90
N ASP A 68 11.89 7.52 6.87
CA ASP A 68 11.81 8.39 8.05
C ASP A 68 10.55 8.19 8.90
N SER A 69 9.63 7.31 8.48
CA SER A 69 8.36 7.06 9.18
C SER A 69 8.48 6.02 10.29
N ASP A 70 7.63 6.12 11.33
CA ASP A 70 7.65 5.15 12.44
C ASP A 70 7.19 3.76 11.95
N THR A 71 6.24 3.74 11.02
CA THR A 71 5.64 2.53 10.45
C THR A 71 5.28 2.72 8.99
N VAL A 72 5.44 1.68 8.20
CA VAL A 72 5.02 1.64 6.79
C VAL A 72 3.86 0.66 6.63
N GLY A 73 2.76 1.17 6.10
CA GLY A 73 1.64 0.37 5.62
C GLY A 73 1.90 -0.13 4.21
N VAL A 74 1.83 -1.45 4.00
CA VAL A 74 1.91 -2.06 2.67
C VAL A 74 0.55 -2.65 2.34
N ILE A 75 -0.14 -2.11 1.33
CA ILE A 75 -1.47 -2.58 0.92
C ILE A 75 -1.43 -2.99 -0.55
N TYR A 76 -1.82 -4.23 -0.82
CA TYR A 76 -2.05 -4.72 -2.18
C TYR A 76 -3.55 -4.71 -2.49
N ASP A 77 -4.00 -3.71 -3.22
CA ASP A 77 -5.38 -3.59 -3.70
C ASP A 77 -5.53 -4.05 -5.16
N GLN A 78 -6.72 -4.55 -5.52
CA GLN A 78 -6.99 -5.04 -6.87
C GLN A 78 -7.02 -3.91 -7.92
N VAL A 79 -7.47 -2.72 -7.52
CA VAL A 79 -7.62 -1.53 -8.37
C VAL A 79 -6.38 -0.66 -8.27
N ASP A 80 -5.99 -0.29 -7.05
CA ASP A 80 -4.91 0.67 -6.83
C ASP A 80 -3.51 0.04 -6.92
N GLY A 81 -3.40 -1.30 -6.89
CA GLY A 81 -2.13 -2.02 -6.93
C GLY A 81 -1.41 -2.05 -5.58
N LEU A 82 -0.09 -2.24 -5.62
CA LEU A 82 0.75 -2.25 -4.41
C LEU A 82 1.10 -0.82 -4.00
N ASN A 83 0.63 -0.41 -2.82
CA ASN A 83 0.80 0.95 -2.30
C ASN A 83 1.49 0.94 -0.93
N PHE A 84 2.23 2.01 -0.66
CA PHE A 84 3.00 2.23 0.56
C PHE A 84 2.55 3.51 1.25
N TYR A 85 2.39 3.45 2.57
CA TYR A 85 1.86 4.57 3.35
C TYR A 85 2.67 4.81 4.62
N ALA A 86 3.20 6.03 4.77
CA ALA A 86 3.94 6.45 5.96
C ALA A 86 3.04 6.59 7.18
N ASP A 87 3.55 6.25 8.36
CA ASP A 87 2.86 6.33 9.65
C ASP A 87 1.49 5.63 9.69
N TYR A 88 1.31 4.60 8.87
CA TYR A 88 0.02 3.93 8.73
C TYR A 88 -0.42 3.21 10.01
N GLY A 89 0.53 2.73 10.83
CA GLY A 89 0.23 2.19 12.15
C GLY A 89 -0.44 3.21 13.06
N MET A 90 0.01 4.46 13.04
CA MET A 90 -0.60 5.54 13.83
C MET A 90 -2.00 5.88 13.34
N LEU A 91 -2.21 5.86 12.01
CA LEU A 91 -3.54 6.05 11.44
C LEU A 91 -4.47 4.90 11.86
N ARG A 92 -4.02 3.65 11.79
CA ARG A 92 -4.80 2.50 12.26
C ARG A 92 -5.16 2.63 13.74
N ASP A 93 -4.20 2.99 14.59
CA ASP A 93 -4.43 3.13 16.02
C ASP A 93 -5.48 4.21 16.34
N LEU A 94 -5.52 5.29 15.55
CA LEU A 94 -6.58 6.31 15.64
C LEU A 94 -7.97 5.72 15.35
N PHE A 95 -8.10 4.85 14.33
CA PHE A 95 -9.35 4.17 14.03
C PHE A 95 -9.71 3.11 15.07
N ALA A 96 -8.73 2.40 15.63
CA ALA A 96 -8.96 1.45 16.72
C ALA A 96 -9.35 2.13 18.04
N ASN A 97 -8.86 3.35 18.29
CA ASN A 97 -9.12 4.10 19.52
C ASN A 97 -9.41 5.60 19.25
N PRO A 98 -10.69 5.99 19.14
CA PRO A 98 -11.10 7.38 18.90
C PRO A 98 -10.61 8.39 19.94
N ALA A 99 -10.25 7.96 21.16
CA ALA A 99 -9.71 8.86 22.18
C ALA A 99 -8.37 9.49 21.75
N LEU A 100 -7.65 8.86 20.82
CA LEU A 100 -6.40 9.39 20.27
C LEU A 100 -6.63 10.60 19.35
N THR A 101 -7.87 10.88 18.94
CA THR A 101 -8.21 12.07 18.12
C THR A 101 -7.91 13.38 18.86
N GLY A 102 -7.78 13.38 20.19
CA GLY A 102 -7.33 14.55 20.94
C GLY A 102 -5.83 14.86 20.81
N ARG A 103 -5.03 13.93 20.31
CA ARG A 103 -3.57 14.08 20.18
C ARG A 103 -3.21 14.73 18.85
N LYS A 104 -2.47 15.84 18.90
CA LYS A 104 -2.05 16.60 17.72
C LYS A 104 -1.40 15.71 16.65
N ARG A 105 -0.46 14.84 17.04
CA ARG A 105 0.25 13.94 16.11
C ARG A 105 -0.71 13.04 15.30
N HIS A 106 -1.74 12.48 15.93
CA HIS A 106 -2.69 11.59 15.26
C HIS A 106 -3.64 12.37 14.34
N GLN A 107 -4.04 13.58 14.75
CA GLN A 107 -4.80 14.47 13.87
C GLN A 107 -3.99 14.91 12.65
N ASP A 108 -2.70 15.18 12.83
CA ASP A 108 -1.82 15.60 11.75
C ASP A 108 -1.65 14.47 10.71
N VAL A 109 -1.46 13.23 11.15
CA VAL A 109 -1.45 12.06 10.25
C VAL A 109 -2.76 11.93 9.47
N LEU A 110 -3.93 11.93 10.13
CA LEU A 110 -5.22 11.86 9.42
C LEU A 110 -5.41 13.04 8.46
N ARG A 111 -4.93 14.24 8.82
CA ARG A 111 -4.99 15.42 7.96
C ARG A 111 -4.11 15.27 6.73
N SER A 112 -2.88 14.75 6.86
CA SER A 112 -1.99 14.45 5.74
C SER A 112 -2.63 13.44 4.80
N TYR A 113 -3.14 12.32 5.32
CA TYR A 113 -3.83 11.32 4.51
C TYR A 113 -5.03 11.86 3.74
N LEU A 114 -5.77 12.83 4.30
CA LEU A 114 -6.88 13.47 3.61
C LEU A 114 -6.43 14.50 2.56
N ARG A 115 -5.27 15.14 2.72
CA ARG A 115 -4.84 16.27 1.88
C ARG A 115 -3.84 15.92 0.80
N GLU A 116 -2.91 15.01 1.08
CA GLU A 116 -1.83 14.70 0.16
C GLU A 116 -2.37 14.01 -1.11
N GLU A 117 -1.95 14.51 -2.26
CA GLU A 117 -2.36 14.02 -3.57
C GLU A 117 -1.66 12.71 -3.95
N SER A 118 -0.53 12.40 -3.34
CA SER A 118 0.16 11.11 -3.48
C SER A 118 -0.57 9.95 -2.78
N ILE A 119 -1.46 10.25 -1.83
CA ILE A 119 -2.16 9.25 -1.02
C ILE A 119 -3.57 9.05 -1.58
N THR A 120 -3.90 7.86 -2.06
CA THR A 120 -5.25 7.52 -2.52
C THR A 120 -6.24 7.48 -1.34
N PRO A 121 -7.57 7.48 -1.58
CA PRO A 121 -8.55 7.30 -0.52
C PRO A 121 -8.55 5.90 0.13
N LEU A 122 -7.83 4.94 -0.44
CA LEU A 122 -7.85 3.52 -0.07
C LEU A 122 -7.57 3.26 1.42
N PRO A 123 -6.52 3.81 2.06
CA PRO A 123 -6.22 3.52 3.47
C PRO A 123 -7.37 3.90 4.40
N ILE A 124 -7.99 5.05 4.14
CA ILE A 124 -9.12 5.54 4.95
C ILE A 124 -10.34 4.66 4.75
N ARG A 125 -10.65 4.27 3.50
CA ARG A 125 -11.78 3.37 3.21
C ARG A 125 -11.61 2.01 3.89
N ARG A 126 -10.40 1.44 3.83
CA ARG A 126 -10.09 0.17 4.50
C ARG A 126 -10.24 0.28 6.01
N LEU A 127 -9.62 1.28 6.63
CA LEU A 127 -9.71 1.45 8.08
C LEU A 127 -11.13 1.68 8.56
N ALA A 128 -11.92 2.48 7.84
CA ALA A 128 -13.32 2.67 8.19
C ALA A 128 -14.16 1.40 8.04
N ALA A 129 -13.84 0.53 7.08
CA ALA A 129 -14.49 -0.78 6.93
C ALA A 129 -14.02 -1.80 8.00
N ALA A 130 -12.75 -1.74 8.41
CA ALA A 130 -12.19 -2.60 9.45
C ALA A 130 -12.65 -2.20 10.87
N TYR A 131 -12.96 -0.91 11.07
CA TYR A 131 -13.36 -0.34 12.35
C TYR A 131 -14.69 0.45 12.24
N PRO A 132 -15.80 -0.21 11.85
CA PRO A 132 -17.07 0.48 11.58
C PRO A 132 -17.66 1.15 12.84
N GLU A 133 -17.47 0.56 14.01
CA GLU A 133 -17.99 1.06 15.29
C GLU A 133 -17.33 2.37 15.75
N THR A 134 -16.11 2.64 15.30
CA THR A 134 -15.28 3.77 15.79
C THR A 134 -15.01 4.81 14.72
N ALA A 135 -15.14 4.48 13.42
CA ALA A 135 -14.91 5.39 12.31
C ALA A 135 -15.72 6.69 12.44
N ASP A 136 -17.00 6.58 12.78
CA ASP A 136 -17.87 7.74 13.04
C ASP A 136 -17.30 8.65 14.13
N ALA A 137 -16.88 8.09 15.25
CA ALA A 137 -16.35 8.84 16.38
C ALA A 137 -15.06 9.59 16.02
N VAL A 138 -14.16 8.95 15.27
CA VAL A 138 -12.93 9.58 14.76
C VAL A 138 -13.27 10.80 13.91
N PHE A 139 -14.16 10.64 12.92
CA PHE A 139 -14.49 11.74 12.00
C PHE A 139 -15.34 12.83 12.65
N ARG A 140 -16.28 12.49 13.54
CA ARG A 140 -17.04 13.49 14.32
C ARG A 140 -16.10 14.38 15.12
N SER A 141 -15.13 13.78 15.80
CA SER A 141 -14.13 14.48 16.60
C SER A 141 -13.18 15.31 15.72
N PHE A 142 -12.63 14.70 14.66
CA PHE A 142 -11.68 15.35 13.76
C PHE A 142 -12.29 16.53 12.98
N LEU A 143 -13.51 16.36 12.45
CA LEU A 143 -14.21 17.39 11.67
C LEU A 143 -14.96 18.39 12.55
N ARG A 144 -15.12 18.10 13.85
CA ARG A 144 -16.01 18.82 14.78
C ARG A 144 -17.45 18.87 14.26
N GLN A 145 -17.91 17.75 13.70
CA GLN A 145 -19.25 17.61 13.12
C GLN A 145 -19.97 16.45 13.81
N PRO A 146 -20.81 16.70 14.83
CA PRO A 146 -21.42 15.62 15.62
C PRO A 146 -22.40 14.74 14.82
N GLY A 147 -23.03 15.28 13.77
CA GLY A 147 -23.92 14.53 12.89
C GLY A 147 -23.22 13.71 11.79
N PHE A 148 -21.88 13.66 11.78
CA PHE A 148 -21.16 12.89 10.77
C PHE A 148 -21.37 11.37 10.97
N THR A 149 -21.59 10.66 9.88
CA THR A 149 -21.67 9.19 9.79
C THR A 149 -20.85 8.76 8.58
N TRP A 150 -19.99 7.77 8.73
CA TRP A 150 -19.11 7.31 7.65
C TRP A 150 -19.90 6.74 6.47
N SER A 151 -20.94 5.96 6.75
CA SER A 151 -21.80 5.34 5.74
C SER A 151 -22.50 6.35 4.81
N GLU A 152 -22.92 7.51 5.33
CA GLU A 152 -23.65 8.51 4.55
C GLU A 152 -22.72 9.61 4.02
N HIS A 153 -21.71 10.02 4.81
CA HIS A 153 -20.91 11.21 4.54
C HIS A 153 -19.48 10.89 4.09
N GLY A 154 -18.97 9.68 4.31
CA GLY A 154 -17.58 9.31 4.07
C GLY A 154 -17.17 9.46 2.60
N ASP A 155 -18.00 8.99 1.68
CA ASP A 155 -17.71 9.09 0.25
C ASP A 155 -17.73 10.55 -0.24
N ALA A 156 -18.69 11.36 0.21
CA ALA A 156 -18.74 12.79 -0.08
C ALA A 156 -17.52 13.54 0.51
N LEU A 157 -17.08 13.18 1.71
CA LEU A 157 -15.87 13.71 2.33
C LEU A 157 -14.64 13.41 1.47
N LEU A 158 -14.46 12.15 1.05
CA LEU A 158 -13.32 11.74 0.24
C LEU A 158 -13.33 12.40 -1.14
N ARG A 159 -14.49 12.50 -1.82
CA ARG A 159 -14.63 13.23 -3.09
C ARG A 159 -14.24 14.69 -2.96
N ARG A 160 -14.68 15.36 -1.89
CA ARG A 160 -14.32 16.76 -1.63
C ARG A 160 -12.83 16.95 -1.34
N ARG A 161 -12.21 15.98 -0.67
CA ARG A 161 -10.79 16.07 -0.24
C ARG A 161 -9.81 15.58 -1.29
N LYS A 162 -10.22 14.66 -2.16
CA LYS A 162 -9.38 14.04 -3.20
C LYS A 162 -10.08 14.06 -4.55
N PRO A 163 -10.51 15.23 -5.08
CA PRO A 163 -11.27 15.31 -6.33
C PRO A 163 -10.52 14.65 -7.49
N TRP A 164 -9.19 14.80 -7.55
CA TRP A 164 -8.31 14.21 -8.56
C TRP A 164 -8.46 12.68 -8.72
N TYR A 165 -8.79 11.96 -7.65
CA TYR A 165 -8.96 10.50 -7.65
C TYR A 165 -10.30 10.08 -8.26
N TYR A 166 -11.32 10.94 -8.19
CA TYR A 166 -12.67 10.66 -8.69
C TYR A 166 -12.94 11.27 -10.07
N GLU A 167 -12.21 12.33 -10.43
CA GLU A 167 -12.29 12.99 -11.73
C GLU A 167 -11.57 12.18 -12.82
N ASN A 168 -10.59 11.35 -12.44
CA ASN A 168 -9.85 10.49 -13.35
C ASN A 168 -10.15 9.02 -13.03
N GLU A 169 -10.28 8.18 -14.05
CA GLU A 169 -10.36 6.73 -13.87
C GLU A 169 -9.12 6.25 -13.08
N PRO A 170 -9.27 5.50 -11.96
CA PRO A 170 -8.15 5.16 -11.10
C PRO A 170 -7.09 4.40 -11.90
N ARG A 171 -5.92 5.01 -12.07
CA ARG A 171 -4.77 4.37 -12.69
C ARG A 171 -3.95 3.70 -11.59
N PRO A 172 -3.60 2.40 -11.72
CA PRO A 172 -2.85 1.70 -10.70
C PRO A 172 -1.56 2.44 -10.32
N GLY A 173 -1.40 2.76 -9.03
CA GLY A 173 -0.17 3.32 -8.48
C GLY A 173 0.92 2.24 -8.50
N VAL A 174 1.98 2.50 -9.25
CA VAL A 174 3.14 1.60 -9.48
C VAL A 174 2.76 0.16 -9.86
N SER A 175 2.66 -0.06 -11.17
CA SER A 175 2.64 -1.38 -11.78
C SER A 175 4.01 -2.05 -11.67
N VAL A 176 4.24 -2.86 -10.62
CA VAL A 176 5.23 -3.95 -10.70
C VAL A 176 4.49 -5.19 -11.19
N ILE A 177 4.16 -5.20 -12.48
CA ILE A 177 3.79 -6.44 -13.17
C ILE A 177 4.94 -6.82 -14.08
N GLY A 178 5.53 -7.99 -13.78
CA GLY A 178 6.73 -8.59 -14.38
C GLY A 178 6.68 -8.83 -15.89
N ASP A 179 5.63 -8.41 -16.59
CA ASP A 179 5.53 -8.48 -18.04
C ASP A 179 6.16 -7.25 -18.71
N ARG A 180 5.95 -6.03 -18.16
CA ARG A 180 6.54 -4.81 -18.74
C ARG A 180 8.05 -4.71 -18.50
N LEU A 181 8.55 -5.31 -17.41
CA LEU A 181 9.99 -5.51 -17.20
C LEU A 181 10.56 -6.61 -18.11
N SER A 182 9.79 -7.67 -18.41
CA SER A 182 10.19 -8.69 -19.39
C SER A 182 10.23 -8.14 -20.82
N GLU A 183 9.35 -7.20 -21.18
CA GLU A 183 9.37 -6.50 -22.47
C GLU A 183 10.52 -5.48 -22.55
N LEU A 184 10.76 -4.69 -21.49
CA LEU A 184 11.88 -3.73 -21.46
C LEU A 184 13.26 -4.41 -21.45
N LEU A 185 13.35 -5.63 -20.90
CA LEU A 185 14.55 -6.46 -20.98
C LEU A 185 14.70 -7.20 -22.32
N ARG A 186 13.66 -7.25 -23.16
CA ARG A 186 13.75 -7.74 -24.55
C ARG A 186 14.16 -6.66 -25.54
N VAL A 187 13.89 -5.38 -25.26
CA VAL A 187 14.17 -4.25 -26.18
C VAL A 187 15.57 -3.64 -26.00
N ARG A 188 16.42 -4.22 -25.14
CA ARG A 188 17.85 -3.90 -25.07
C ARG A 188 18.72 -5.15 -25.15
N SER A 189 18.75 -5.74 -26.34
CA SER A 189 19.92 -6.45 -26.84
C SER A 189 20.29 -5.84 -28.20
N PRO A 190 21.46 -5.19 -28.34
CA PRO A 190 22.10 -5.11 -29.66
C PRO A 190 22.49 -6.52 -30.14
#